data_AF-A0A1A9WEF5-F1
#
_entry.id   AF-A0A1A9WEF5-F1
#
_cell.length_a   1.000
_cell.length_b   1.000
_cell.length_c   1.000
_cell.angle_alpha   90.00
_cell.angle_beta   90.00
_cell.angle_gamma   90.00
#
_symmetry.space_group_name_H-M   'P 1'
#
loop_
_entity.id
_entity.type
_entity.pdbx_description
1 polymer ?
#
loop_
_entity_poly.entity_id
_entity_poly.type
_entity_poly.pdbx_seq_one_letter_code
_entity_poly.pdbx_strand_id
1 'polypeptide(L)'
;MTLPSVTPVNGCDDDSDMFGPPRSSPPIGYHHHRSRVPMISPKLRQREERKRILQLCAHKLERIKDSETNLRRSVCINNTYCRLTDELRREKQSRYLANLPRFSRFTTIKRTEQLLNGCALRSVQYERENGVDVPK
;
A
#
# COMPACT_ATOMS: atom_id res chain seq x y z
N MET A 1 10.73 65.03 -49.79
CA MET A 1 10.62 65.91 -48.62
C MET A 1 10.62 65.04 -47.37
N THR A 2 11.33 65.49 -46.32
CA THR A 2 11.47 64.99 -44.91
C THR A 2 12.36 63.76 -44.59
N LEU A 3 13.42 64.03 -43.80
CA LEU A 3 14.32 63.15 -43.00
C LEU A 3 13.72 62.95 -41.57
N PRO A 4 14.35 62.28 -40.56
CA PRO A 4 15.42 61.24 -40.49
C PRO A 4 15.04 60.01 -39.62
N SER A 5 15.86 58.95 -39.65
CA SER A 5 15.77 57.75 -38.79
C SER A 5 16.48 57.96 -37.45
N VAL A 6 15.82 57.61 -36.34
CA VAL A 6 16.27 57.77 -34.95
C VAL A 6 16.75 56.44 -34.36
N THR A 7 18.03 56.45 -33.96
CA THR A 7 18.71 55.76 -32.82
C THR A 7 18.53 54.26 -32.53
N PRO A 8 19.64 53.56 -32.15
CA PRO A 8 19.60 52.18 -31.66
C PRO A 8 19.26 52.14 -30.16
N VAL A 9 18.30 51.31 -29.77
CA VAL A 9 18.08 50.92 -28.38
C VAL A 9 18.46 49.46 -28.22
N ASN A 10 19.51 49.25 -27.42
CA ASN A 10 19.89 47.97 -26.85
C ASN A 10 18.66 47.36 -26.15
N GLY A 11 18.10 46.29 -26.74
CA GLY A 11 17.19 45.37 -26.07
C GLY A 11 17.91 44.04 -25.92
N CYS A 12 18.57 43.85 -24.78
CA CYS A 12 18.99 42.54 -24.31
C CYS A 12 17.76 41.82 -23.77
N ASP A 13 16.96 41.25 -24.66
CA ASP A 13 15.81 40.44 -24.26
C ASP A 13 16.26 39.00 -24.01
N ASP A 14 16.30 38.72 -22.72
CA ASP A 14 16.68 37.51 -22.00
C ASP A 14 15.70 36.35 -22.26
N ASP A 15 15.64 35.82 -23.48
CA ASP A 15 14.77 34.69 -23.84
C ASP A 15 15.31 33.30 -23.40
N SER A 16 16.31 33.26 -22.51
CA SER A 16 17.01 32.01 -22.14
C SER A 16 16.43 31.29 -20.91
N ASP A 17 15.54 31.92 -20.14
CA ASP A 17 15.27 31.50 -18.76
C ASP A 17 13.84 30.98 -18.50
N MET A 18 13.10 30.64 -19.57
CA MET A 18 11.71 30.17 -19.44
C MET A 18 11.59 28.75 -18.82
N PHE A 19 12.69 27.98 -18.85
CA PHE A 19 12.82 26.67 -18.18
C PHE A 19 14.17 26.53 -17.47
N GLY A 20 14.72 27.63 -16.95
CA GLY A 20 15.94 27.59 -16.16
C GLY A 20 15.79 26.66 -14.94
N PRO A 21 16.88 26.00 -14.48
CA PRO A 21 16.86 25.25 -13.22
C PRO A 21 16.28 26.14 -12.11
N PRO A 22 15.50 25.59 -11.15
CA PRO A 22 14.88 26.41 -10.11
C PRO A 22 15.93 27.35 -9.51
N ARG A 23 15.67 28.67 -9.53
CA ARG A 23 16.54 29.72 -8.98
C ARG A 23 16.64 29.68 -7.44
N SER A 24 16.71 28.49 -6.86
CA SER A 24 17.10 28.24 -5.49
C SER A 24 18.38 27.41 -5.52
N SER A 25 19.52 28.08 -5.62
CA SER A 25 20.77 27.50 -5.13
C SER A 25 20.53 27.05 -3.68
N PRO A 26 20.69 25.75 -3.36
CA PRO A 26 20.55 25.32 -1.98
C PRO A 26 21.67 25.99 -1.16
N PRO A 27 21.39 26.55 0.03
CA PRO A 27 22.44 27.04 0.90
C PRO A 27 23.42 25.90 1.19
N ILE A 28 24.68 26.16 0.90
CA ILE A 28 25.81 25.32 1.28
C ILE A 28 25.77 25.19 2.82
N GLY A 29 25.63 23.96 3.28
CA GLY A 29 25.77 23.60 4.69
C GLY A 29 24.45 23.54 5.46
N TYR A 30 24.27 22.43 6.19
CA TYR A 30 23.29 22.26 7.27
C TYR A 30 21.83 22.03 6.86
N HIS A 31 21.55 20.88 6.24
CA HIS A 31 20.21 20.30 6.39
C HIS A 31 20.20 18.76 6.39
N HIS A 32 20.99 18.14 7.26
CA HIS A 32 20.95 16.67 7.45
C HIS A 32 19.71 16.19 8.25
N HIS A 33 18.82 17.11 8.66
CA HIS A 33 17.56 16.78 9.34
C HIS A 33 16.34 17.47 8.75
N ARG A 34 16.34 17.82 7.45
CA ARG A 34 15.05 18.08 6.80
C ARG A 34 14.40 16.71 6.62
N SER A 35 13.57 16.33 7.59
CA SER A 35 12.59 15.25 7.45
C SER A 35 11.73 15.58 6.24
N ARG A 36 12.20 15.18 5.04
CA ARG A 36 11.47 15.41 3.80
C ARG A 36 10.24 14.53 3.92
N VAL A 37 9.07 15.15 3.89
CA VAL A 37 7.79 14.43 3.85
C VAL A 37 7.88 13.41 2.71
N PRO A 38 7.75 12.10 2.99
CA PRO A 38 7.97 11.10 1.97
C PRO A 38 6.99 11.33 0.81
N MET A 39 7.52 11.40 -0.41
CA MET A 39 6.70 11.65 -1.62
C MET A 39 5.74 10.48 -1.94
N ILE A 40 5.90 9.36 -1.24
CA ILE A 40 5.02 8.21 -1.38
C ILE A 40 3.77 8.38 -0.51
N SER A 41 2.61 8.14 -1.12
CA SER A 41 1.33 8.23 -0.41
C SER A 41 1.36 7.36 0.86
N PRO A 42 0.84 7.85 2.00
CA PRO A 42 0.68 7.03 3.20
C PRO A 42 -0.03 5.70 2.92
N LYS A 43 -1.02 5.71 2.01
CA LYS A 43 -1.75 4.50 1.59
C LYS A 43 -0.87 3.49 0.85
N LEU A 44 0.06 3.96 0.01
CA LEU A 44 0.94 3.06 -0.74
C LEU A 44 1.98 2.42 0.17
N ARG A 45 2.61 3.20 1.06
CA ARG A 45 3.52 2.67 2.09
C ARG A 45 2.85 1.62 2.96
N GLN A 46 1.63 1.91 3.43
CA GLN A 46 0.89 0.96 4.26
C GLN A 46 0.65 -0.35 3.51
N ARG A 47 0.35 -0.30 2.21
CA ARG A 47 0.15 -1.49 1.37
C ARG A 47 1.43 -2.32 1.23
N GLU A 48 2.58 -1.68 1.02
CA GLU A 48 3.88 -2.36 0.92
C GLU A 48 4.28 -2.97 2.26
N GLU A 49 4.12 -2.23 3.36
CA GLU A 49 4.40 -2.72 4.71
C GLU A 49 3.52 -3.94 5.04
N ARG A 50 2.23 -3.90 4.73
CA ARG A 50 1.34 -5.08 4.89
C ARG A 50 1.86 -6.29 4.11
N LYS A 51 2.29 -6.12 2.85
CA LYS A 51 2.87 -7.22 2.06
C LYS A 51 4.15 -7.77 2.69
N ARG A 52 5.03 -6.89 3.17
CA ARG A 52 6.27 -7.27 3.85
C ARG A 52 5.98 -8.08 5.12
N ILE A 53 5.00 -7.65 5.92
CA ILE A 53 4.61 -8.36 7.14
C ILE A 53 4.00 -9.73 6.80
N LEU A 54 3.17 -9.83 5.76
CA LEU A 54 2.60 -11.11 5.31
C LEU A 54 3.69 -12.11 4.88
N GLN A 55 4.66 -11.66 4.09
CA GLN A 55 5.82 -12.48 3.70
C GLN A 55 6.61 -12.93 4.94
N LEU A 56 6.83 -12.02 5.89
CA LEU A 56 7.52 -12.34 7.13
C LEU A 56 6.75 -13.37 7.96
N CYS A 57 5.42 -13.28 8.02
CA CYS A 57 4.59 -14.25 8.73
C CYS A 57 4.66 -15.64 8.08
N ALA A 58 4.55 -15.74 6.76
CA ALA A 58 4.67 -17.00 6.03
C ALA A 58 6.03 -17.68 6.32
N HIS A 59 7.12 -16.95 6.15
CA HIS A 59 8.46 -17.46 6.43
C HIS A 59 8.66 -17.84 7.91
N LYS A 60 8.07 -17.07 8.85
CA LYS A 60 8.14 -17.41 10.27
C LYS A 60 7.36 -18.68 10.61
N LEU A 61 6.23 -18.92 9.96
CA LEU A 61 5.44 -20.14 10.13
C LEU A 61 6.19 -21.36 9.57
N GLU A 62 6.79 -21.24 8.38
CA GLU A 62 7.60 -22.32 7.76
C GLU A 62 8.79 -22.74 8.64
N ARG A 63 9.33 -21.82 9.44
CA ARG A 63 10.44 -22.10 10.37
C ARG A 63 10.01 -22.80 11.65
N ILE A 64 8.72 -22.91 11.95
CA ILE A 64 8.22 -23.65 13.10
C ILE A 64 8.05 -25.11 12.68
N LYS A 65 8.94 -25.97 13.17
CA LYS A 65 8.95 -27.40 12.83
C LYS A 65 7.79 -28.17 13.47
N ASP A 66 7.46 -27.82 14.70
CA ASP A 66 6.39 -28.42 15.47
C ASP A 66 5.54 -27.32 16.10
N SER A 67 4.30 -27.23 15.62
CA SER A 67 3.33 -26.21 16.01
C SER A 67 2.72 -26.49 17.38
N GLU A 68 2.74 -27.72 17.87
CA GLU A 68 2.14 -28.09 19.15
C GLU A 68 3.02 -27.59 20.30
N THR A 69 4.32 -27.87 20.25
CA THR A 69 5.30 -27.34 21.22
C THR A 69 5.49 -25.82 21.12
N ASN A 70 5.18 -25.22 19.96
CA ASN A 70 5.31 -23.78 19.71
C ASN A 70 3.96 -23.06 19.55
N LEU A 71 2.88 -23.59 20.13
CA LEU A 71 1.51 -23.14 19.87
C LEU A 71 1.33 -21.63 20.01
N ARG A 72 1.84 -21.04 21.12
CA ARG A 72 1.75 -19.59 21.36
C ARG A 72 2.36 -18.78 20.22
N ARG A 73 3.52 -19.23 19.72
CA ARG A 73 4.26 -18.56 18.64
C ARG A 73 3.48 -18.68 17.32
N SER A 74 3.03 -19.89 16.99
CA SER A 74 2.23 -20.18 15.79
C SER A 74 0.95 -19.36 15.75
N VAL A 75 0.18 -19.35 16.84
CA VAL A 75 -1.09 -18.61 16.96
C VAL A 75 -0.87 -17.10 16.81
N CYS A 76 0.13 -16.52 17.47
CA CYS A 76 0.41 -15.08 17.35
C CYS A 76 0.76 -14.67 15.91
N ILE A 77 1.54 -15.48 15.20
CA ILE A 77 1.90 -15.21 13.81
C ILE A 77 0.67 -15.40 12.90
N ASN A 78 -0.07 -16.49 13.04
CA ASN A 78 -1.28 -16.76 12.25
C ASN A 78 -2.35 -15.69 12.45
N ASN A 79 -2.59 -15.24 13.68
CA ASN A 79 -3.57 -14.19 13.96
C ASN A 79 -3.23 -12.89 13.21
N THR A 80 -1.94 -12.55 13.14
CA THR A 80 -1.47 -11.39 12.37
C THR A 80 -1.66 -11.63 10.87
N TYR A 81 -1.26 -12.79 10.38
CA TYR A 81 -1.39 -13.18 8.98
C TYR A 81 -2.84 -13.14 8.49
N CYS A 82 -3.76 -13.76 9.22
CA CYS A 82 -5.18 -13.80 8.89
C CYS A 82 -5.80 -12.41 8.87
N ARG A 83 -5.56 -11.59 9.92
CA ARG A 83 -6.09 -10.22 10.01
C ARG A 83 -5.64 -9.36 8.84
N LEU A 84 -4.35 -9.41 8.49
CA LEU A 84 -3.79 -8.61 7.40
C LEU A 84 -4.22 -9.11 6.02
N THR A 85 -4.36 -10.42 5.84
CA THR A 85 -4.87 -11.01 4.59
C THR A 85 -6.31 -10.57 4.32
N ASP A 86 -7.15 -10.59 5.36
CA ASP A 86 -8.52 -10.09 5.26
C ASP A 86 -8.59 -8.59 5.00
N GLU A 87 -7.72 -7.79 5.63
CA GLU A 87 -7.65 -6.36 5.37
C GLU A 87 -7.27 -6.09 3.90
N LEU A 88 -6.31 -6.84 3.35
CA LEU A 88 -5.91 -6.74 1.95
C LEU A 88 -7.06 -7.11 1.00
N ARG A 89 -7.79 -8.18 1.33
CA ARG A 89 -8.96 -8.64 0.56
C ARG A 89 -10.08 -7.58 0.58
N ARG A 90 -10.42 -7.06 1.77
CA ARG A 90 -11.40 -5.99 1.93
C ARG A 90 -11.01 -4.73 1.17
N GLU A 91 -9.76 -4.29 1.25
CA GLU A 91 -9.33 -3.08 0.53
C GLU A 91 -9.41 -3.25 -0.99
N LYS A 92 -9.06 -4.43 -1.53
CA LYS A 92 -9.24 -4.73 -2.97
C LYS A 92 -10.72 -4.66 -3.36
N GLN A 93 -11.60 -5.21 -2.52
CA GLN A 93 -13.04 -5.19 -2.76
C GLN A 93 -13.64 -3.79 -2.66
N SER A 94 -13.26 -3.00 -1.65
CA SER A 94 -13.69 -1.61 -1.51
C SER A 94 -13.27 -0.76 -2.72
N ARG A 95 -12.04 -0.95 -3.23
CA ARG A 95 -11.61 -0.30 -4.47
C ARG A 95 -12.43 -0.75 -5.67
N TYR A 96 -12.67 -2.04 -5.82
CA TYR A 96 -13.51 -2.56 -6.90
C TYR A 96 -14.92 -1.94 -6.86
N LEU A 97 -15.57 -1.94 -5.70
CA LEU A 97 -16.89 -1.35 -5.50
C LEU A 97 -16.92 0.17 -5.71
N ALA A 98 -15.87 0.89 -5.29
CA ALA A 98 -15.76 2.33 -5.49
C ALA A 98 -15.61 2.71 -6.98
N ASN A 99 -15.03 1.83 -7.79
CA ASN A 99 -14.83 2.04 -9.22
C ASN A 99 -15.92 1.38 -10.09
N LEU A 100 -16.92 0.73 -9.48
CA LEU A 100 -18.00 0.06 -10.20
C LEU A 100 -19.06 1.08 -10.68
N PRO A 101 -19.59 0.95 -11.91
CA PRO A 101 -20.72 1.76 -12.36
C PRO A 101 -21.88 1.68 -11.37
N ARG A 102 -22.59 2.80 -11.17
CA ARG A 102 -23.58 2.92 -10.07
C ARG A 102 -24.66 1.82 -10.08
N PHE A 103 -24.99 1.27 -11.26
CA PHE A 103 -25.99 0.22 -11.48
C PHE A 103 -25.55 -1.16 -10.96
N SER A 104 -24.26 -1.49 -11.01
CA SER A 104 -23.73 -2.81 -10.63
C SER A 104 -23.41 -2.96 -9.13
N ARG A 105 -23.65 -1.91 -8.34
CA ARG A 105 -23.47 -1.93 -6.87
C ARG A 105 -24.59 -2.70 -6.14
N PHE A 106 -25.82 -2.71 -6.69
CA PHE A 106 -26.95 -3.40 -6.07
C PHE A 106 -26.84 -4.94 -6.10
N THR A 107 -26.21 -5.51 -7.12
CA THR A 107 -26.07 -6.97 -7.27
C THR A 107 -24.92 -7.54 -6.44
N THR A 108 -23.92 -6.72 -6.10
CA THR A 108 -22.71 -7.18 -5.40
C THR A 108 -22.92 -7.29 -3.88
N ILE A 109 -23.77 -6.43 -3.28
CA ILE A 109 -24.07 -6.43 -1.84
C ILE A 109 -24.70 -7.76 -1.39
N LYS A 110 -25.57 -8.37 -2.21
CA LYS A 110 -26.18 -9.68 -1.89
C LYS A 110 -25.19 -10.86 -1.92
N ARG A 111 -24.05 -10.72 -2.60
CA ARG A 111 -23.04 -11.79 -2.73
C ARG A 111 -21.97 -11.71 -1.63
N THR A 112 -21.79 -10.55 -1.00
CA THR A 112 -20.79 -10.36 0.07
C THR A 112 -21.20 -10.94 1.42
N GLU A 113 -22.49 -11.02 1.71
CA GLU A 113 -22.99 -11.70 2.92
C GLU A 113 -22.67 -13.21 2.89
N GLN A 114 -22.68 -13.85 1.72
CA GLN A 114 -22.41 -15.28 1.60
C GLN A 114 -20.93 -15.66 1.80
N LEU A 115 -19.99 -14.79 1.42
CA LEU A 115 -18.55 -15.07 1.55
C LEU A 115 -18.00 -14.84 2.97
N LEU A 116 -18.63 -13.99 3.77
CA LEU A 116 -18.26 -13.81 5.18
C LEU A 116 -18.54 -15.10 5.98
N ASN A 117 -19.65 -15.78 5.64
CA ASN A 117 -20.00 -17.08 6.21
C ASN A 117 -19.03 -18.19 5.76
N GLY A 118 -18.49 -18.11 4.54
CA GLY A 118 -17.52 -19.08 4.02
C GLY A 118 -16.14 -19.01 4.68
N CYS A 119 -15.66 -17.81 5.05
CA CYS A 119 -14.39 -17.66 5.79
C CYS A 119 -14.49 -18.22 7.21
N ALA A 120 -15.62 -18.03 7.90
CA ALA A 120 -15.84 -18.60 9.23
C ALA A 120 -15.87 -20.14 9.22
N LEU A 121 -16.49 -20.75 8.19
CA LEU A 121 -16.53 -22.21 8.04
C LEU A 121 -15.15 -22.81 7.74
N ARG A 122 -14.29 -22.11 6.98
CA ARG A 122 -12.94 -22.59 6.65
C ARG A 122 -12.02 -22.66 7.87
N SER A 123 -12.20 -21.76 8.85
CA SER A 123 -11.52 -21.83 10.15
C SER A 123 -11.99 -23.01 11.01
N VAL A 124 -13.28 -23.35 10.96
CA VAL A 124 -13.82 -24.53 11.67
C VAL A 124 -13.41 -25.85 10.99
N GLN A 125 -13.20 -25.85 9.68
CA GLN A 125 -12.79 -27.04 8.92
C GLN A 125 -11.32 -27.43 9.21
N TYR A 126 -10.42 -26.45 9.31
CA TYR A 126 -8.99 -26.70 9.61
C TYR A 126 -8.78 -27.30 11.02
N GLU A 127 -9.62 -26.92 11.99
CA GLU A 127 -9.64 -27.50 13.35
C GLU A 127 -10.21 -28.93 13.35
N ARG A 128 -11.05 -29.31 12.37
CA ARG A 128 -11.64 -30.65 12.28
C ARG A 128 -10.75 -31.68 11.56
N GLU A 129 -9.85 -31.22 10.69
CA GLU A 129 -8.97 -32.11 9.90
C GLU A 129 -7.64 -32.46 10.60
N ASN A 130 -7.32 -31.85 11.75
CA ASN A 130 -6.11 -32.13 12.52
C ASN A 130 -6.40 -32.67 13.94
N GLY A 131 -7.54 -33.36 14.10
CA GLY A 131 -7.87 -34.09 15.31
C GLY A 131 -6.82 -35.16 15.60
N VAL A 132 -6.06 -34.94 16.67
CA VAL A 132 -5.05 -35.83 17.22
C VAL A 132 -5.61 -37.24 17.39
N ASP A 133 -4.92 -38.18 16.75
CA ASP A 133 -5.09 -39.63 16.91
C ASP A 133 -5.04 -39.98 18.40
N VAL A 134 -6.15 -40.48 18.96
CA VAL A 134 -6.20 -41.00 20.33
C VAL A 134 -5.72 -42.45 20.28
N PRO A 135 -4.58 -42.82 20.90
CA PRO A 135 -4.13 -44.19 20.87
C PRO A 135 -4.99 -45.10 21.77
N LYS A 136 -5.60 -46.09 21.11
CA LYS A 136 -6.19 -47.38 21.55
C LYS A 136 -7.01 -47.45 22.82
#